data_AF-A0A6B9Y819-F1
#
_entry.id   AF-A0A6B9Y819-F1
#
_cell.length_a   1.000
_cell.length_b   1.000
_cell.length_c   1.000
_cell.angle_alpha   90.00
_cell.angle_beta   90.00
_cell.angle_gamma   90.00
#
_symmetry.space_group_name_H-M   'P 1'
#
loop_
_entity.id
_entity.type
_entity.pdbx_description
1 polymer ?
#
loop_
_entity_poly.entity_id
_entity_poly.type
_entity_poly.pdbx_seq_one_letter_code
_entity_poly.pdbx_strand_id
1 'polypeptide(L)'
;MAMSETPDTGELFSERAADALTSYMTVLEDLPKVADDPEQFIVVSNSGREYRVDLRAESCTCPDCLHRGHTCKHIYRVRFATGRVPIPGWVNREAIDPQLGLHVSADPRIRTTTGIEVFEDGE
;
A
#
# COMPACT_ATOMS: atom_id res chain seq x y z
N MET A 1 2.03 -21.77 30.37
CA MET A 1 1.34 -20.82 29.48
C MET A 1 2.38 -19.78 29.09
N ALA A 2 3.07 -19.99 27.98
CA ALA A 2 4.12 -19.08 27.51
C ALA A 2 3.46 -18.01 26.62
N MET A 3 3.66 -16.76 27.01
CA MET A 3 3.23 -15.57 26.28
C MET A 3 4.32 -15.34 25.22
N SER A 4 4.08 -15.76 23.98
CA SER A 4 5.04 -15.57 22.89
C SER A 4 5.09 -14.08 22.52
N GLU A 5 6.27 -13.51 22.68
CA GLU A 5 6.60 -12.10 22.46
C GLU A 5 6.34 -11.70 20.99
N THR A 6 5.41 -10.77 20.78
CA THR A 6 5.18 -10.11 19.48
C THR A 6 6.19 -8.98 19.27
N PRO A 7 7.02 -8.98 18.22
CA PRO A 7 7.95 -7.88 17.99
C PRO A 7 7.27 -6.69 17.30
N ASP A 8 7.60 -5.51 17.83
CA ASP A 8 7.51 -4.16 17.24
C ASP A 8 6.14 -3.68 16.77
N THR A 9 5.40 -3.12 17.74
CA THR A 9 4.28 -2.20 17.53
C THR A 9 4.84 -0.81 17.20
N GLY A 10 4.73 -0.42 15.93
CA GLY A 10 4.95 0.97 15.48
C GLY A 10 3.73 1.60 14.81
N GLU A 11 2.86 0.80 14.20
CA GLU A 11 1.54 1.19 13.71
C GLU A 11 0.66 -0.05 13.79
N LEU A 12 -0.43 0.01 14.54
CA LEU A 12 -1.44 -1.06 14.56
C LEU A 12 -1.90 -1.28 13.11
N PHE A 13 -1.66 -2.47 12.57
CA PHE A 13 -2.10 -2.82 11.22
C PHE A 13 -3.62 -2.69 11.16
N SER A 14 -4.10 -1.61 10.54
CA SER A 14 -5.51 -1.25 10.51
C SER A 14 -6.26 -2.09 9.47
N GLU A 15 -7.57 -2.25 9.64
CA GLU A 15 -8.46 -2.84 8.63
C GLU A 15 -8.29 -2.18 7.24
N ARG A 16 -7.97 -0.88 7.21
CA ARG A 16 -7.69 -0.14 5.97
C ARG A 16 -6.38 -0.55 5.30
N ALA A 17 -5.38 -0.93 6.09
CA ALA A 17 -4.13 -1.45 5.58
C ALA A 17 -4.33 -2.87 5.04
N ALA A 18 -5.15 -3.68 5.72
CA ALA A 18 -5.57 -4.99 5.22
C ALA A 18 -6.31 -4.87 3.87
N ASP A 19 -7.33 -4.01 3.80
CA ASP A 19 -8.11 -3.79 2.57
C ASP A 19 -7.26 -3.22 1.43
N ALA A 20 -6.22 -2.44 1.75
CA ALA A 20 -5.28 -1.94 0.76
C ALA A 20 -4.44 -3.04 0.10
N LEU A 21 -4.13 -4.11 0.82
CA LEU A 21 -3.39 -5.26 0.28
C LEU A 21 -4.30 -6.19 -0.52
N THR A 22 -5.55 -6.40 -0.09
CA THR A 22 -6.42 -7.42 -0.66
C THR A 22 -7.38 -6.91 -1.74
N SER A 23 -7.73 -5.62 -1.75
CA SER A 23 -8.57 -5.04 -2.80
C SER A 23 -7.79 -4.87 -4.10
N TYR A 24 -8.40 -5.26 -5.22
CA TYR A 24 -7.91 -4.96 -6.57
C TYR A 24 -7.79 -3.44 -6.80
N MET A 25 -6.55 -2.96 -6.87
CA MET A 25 -6.24 -1.55 -7.09
C MET A 25 -4.92 -1.37 -7.83
N THR A 26 -4.91 -0.57 -8.88
CA THR A 26 -3.69 -0.30 -9.65
C THR A 26 -3.09 1.03 -9.21
N VAL A 27 -1.78 1.07 -8.94
CA VAL A 27 -1.04 2.31 -8.63
C VAL A 27 -0.23 2.71 -9.86
N LEU A 28 -0.37 3.95 -10.32
CA LEU A 28 0.25 4.47 -11.52
C LEU A 28 1.05 5.74 -11.19
N GLU A 29 2.34 5.76 -11.51
CA GLU A 29 3.23 6.94 -11.35
C GLU A 29 3.52 7.66 -12.67
N ASP A 30 3.44 6.97 -13.82
CA ASP A 30 3.84 7.51 -15.14
C ASP A 30 2.73 8.29 -15.87
N LEU A 31 1.57 8.51 -15.25
CA LEU A 31 0.50 9.27 -15.90
C LEU A 31 0.84 10.76 -15.95
N PRO A 32 0.52 11.48 -17.05
CA PRO A 32 0.85 12.91 -17.21
C PRO A 32 0.28 13.82 -16.12
N LYS A 33 -0.73 13.35 -15.37
CA LYS A 33 -1.33 14.06 -14.23
C LYS A 33 -0.41 14.10 -12.99
N VAL A 34 0.53 13.16 -12.88
CA VAL A 34 1.37 12.91 -11.70
C VAL A 34 2.87 12.70 -12.01
N ALA A 35 3.23 12.42 -13.25
CA ALA A 35 4.61 12.10 -13.67
C ALA A 35 5.66 13.19 -13.39
N ASP A 36 5.24 14.44 -13.19
CA ASP A 36 6.16 15.55 -12.83
C ASP A 36 6.56 15.54 -11.34
N ASP A 37 5.82 14.80 -10.49
CA ASP A 37 6.05 14.78 -9.05
C ASP A 37 6.12 13.32 -8.51
N PRO A 38 7.29 12.88 -8.01
CA PRO A 38 7.53 11.50 -7.59
C PRO A 38 6.79 11.11 -6.30
N GLU A 39 6.10 12.05 -5.65
CA GLU A 39 5.27 11.78 -4.48
C GLU A 39 3.78 11.75 -4.82
N GLN A 40 3.43 11.92 -6.09
CA GLN A 40 2.07 11.82 -6.61
C GLN A 40 1.83 10.50 -7.34
N PHE A 41 0.66 9.91 -7.09
CA PHE A 41 0.25 8.66 -7.71
C PHE A 41 -1.22 8.72 -8.08
N ILE A 42 -1.60 8.01 -9.14
CA ILE A 42 -3.00 7.72 -9.44
C ILE A 42 -3.30 6.29 -9.01
N VAL A 43 -4.31 6.13 -8.16
CA VAL A 43 -4.83 4.83 -7.77
C VAL A 43 -6.15 4.58 -8.48
N VAL A 44 -6.19 3.54 -9.30
CA VAL A 44 -7.42 3.07 -9.96
C VAL A 44 -8.02 1.97 -9.10
N SER A 45 -9.22 2.25 -8.56
CA SER A 45 -9.98 1.27 -7.77
C SER A 45 -10.72 0.27 -8.66
N ASN A 46 -11.09 -0.89 -8.13
CA ASN A 46 -11.91 -1.91 -8.81
C ASN A 46 -13.21 -1.35 -9.46
N SER A 47 -13.77 -0.26 -8.91
CA SER A 47 -14.94 0.41 -9.50
C SER A 47 -14.62 1.27 -10.74
N GLY A 48 -13.37 1.26 -11.22
CA GLY A 48 -12.89 2.11 -12.31
C GLY A 48 -12.70 3.58 -11.93
N ARG A 49 -12.78 3.92 -10.64
CA ARG A 49 -12.59 5.31 -10.16
C ARG A 49 -11.10 5.55 -9.92
N GLU A 50 -10.61 6.65 -10.45
CA GLU A 50 -9.26 7.15 -10.23
C GLU A 50 -9.22 8.11 -9.03
N TYR A 51 -8.25 7.92 -8.14
CA TYR A 51 -7.97 8.83 -7.04
C TYR A 51 -6.52 9.26 -7.08
N ARG A 52 -6.29 10.56 -6.91
CA ARG A 52 -4.94 11.11 -6.81
C ARG A 52 -4.49 11.02 -5.36
N VAL A 53 -3.31 10.47 -5.14
CA VAL A 53 -2.67 10.30 -3.84
C VAL A 53 -1.40 11.14 -3.84
N ASP A 54 -1.24 11.90 -2.76
CA ASP A 54 -0.05 12.68 -2.44
C ASP A 54 0.58 12.10 -1.18
N LEU A 55 1.74 11.45 -1.30
CA LEU A 55 2.45 10.89 -0.16
C LEU A 55 3.14 11.96 0.70
N ARG A 56 3.52 13.10 0.12
CA ARG A 56 4.17 14.21 0.84
C ARG A 56 3.19 14.89 1.80
N ALA A 57 1.99 15.16 1.31
CA ALA A 57 0.90 15.79 2.06
C ALA A 57 0.00 14.77 2.78
N GLU A 58 0.30 13.47 2.66
CA GLU A 58 -0.50 12.36 3.20
C GLU A 58 -2.00 12.47 2.86
N SER A 59 -2.29 12.87 1.62
CA SER A 59 -3.63 13.25 1.17
C SER A 59 -4.10 12.42 -0.01
N CYS A 60 -5.42 12.24 -0.13
CA CYS A 60 -6.03 11.54 -1.23
C CYS A 60 -7.34 12.20 -1.65
N THR A 61 -7.64 12.25 -2.95
CA THR A 61 -8.89 12.81 -3.49
C THR A 61 -10.12 11.91 -3.29
N CYS A 62 -9.97 10.77 -2.62
CA CYS A 62 -11.09 9.88 -2.33
C CYS A 62 -12.01 10.48 -1.25
N PRO A 63 -13.32 10.16 -1.29
CA PRO A 63 -14.28 10.71 -0.32
C PRO A 63 -13.93 10.33 1.11
N ASP A 64 -13.30 9.17 1.32
CA ASP A 64 -12.94 8.73 2.65
C ASP A 64 -11.88 9.63 3.30
N CYS A 65 -10.83 10.00 2.56
CA CYS A 65 -9.81 10.95 3.05
C CYS A 65 -10.39 12.36 3.19
N LEU A 66 -11.15 12.83 2.21
CA LEU A 66 -11.72 14.19 2.20
C LEU A 66 -12.70 14.46 3.35
N HIS A 67 -13.54 13.49 3.72
CA HIS A 67 -14.58 13.69 4.75
C HIS A 67 -14.15 13.23 6.14
N ARG A 68 -13.27 12.21 6.24
CA ARG A 68 -12.91 11.61 7.54
C ARG A 68 -11.57 12.10 8.08
N GLY A 69 -10.70 12.68 7.25
CA GLY A 69 -9.40 13.18 7.69
C GLY A 69 -8.42 12.12 8.21
N HIS A 70 -8.69 10.84 7.92
CA HIS A 70 -7.82 9.71 8.28
C HIS A 70 -7.12 9.14 7.04
N THR A 71 -6.02 8.43 7.26
CA THR A 71 -5.32 7.66 6.22
C THR A 71 -6.29 6.66 5.58
N CYS A 72 -6.60 6.89 4.31
CA CYS A 72 -7.46 6.01 3.52
C CYS A 72 -6.67 4.82 2.97
N LYS A 73 -7.40 3.79 2.52
CA LYS A 73 -6.77 2.61 1.90
C LYS A 73 -5.89 2.91 0.69
N HIS A 74 -6.21 3.97 -0.07
CA HIS A 74 -5.41 4.33 -1.25
C HIS A 74 -4.01 4.81 -0.85
N ILE A 75 -3.86 5.52 0.28
CA ILE A 75 -2.54 5.93 0.78
C ILE A 75 -1.76 4.69 1.22
N TYR A 76 -2.37 3.78 1.96
CA TYR A 76 -1.73 2.50 2.32
C TYR A 76 -1.32 1.70 1.07
N ARG A 77 -2.18 1.65 0.05
CA ARG A 77 -1.90 0.96 -1.21
C ARG A 77 -0.62 1.47 -1.86
N VAL A 78 -0.49 2.79 -1.99
CA VAL A 78 0.72 3.41 -2.56
C VAL A 78 1.94 3.14 -1.68
N ARG A 79 1.80 3.24 -0.35
CA ARG A 79 2.90 2.94 0.59
C ARG A 79 3.42 1.52 0.46
N PHE A 80 2.53 0.54 0.29
CA PHE A 80 2.92 -0.85 0.09
C PHE A 80 3.51 -1.09 -1.31
N ALA A 81 2.86 -0.57 -2.36
CA ALA A 81 3.31 -0.74 -3.74
C ALA A 81 4.71 -0.16 -3.97
N THR A 82 5.02 0.99 -3.37
CA THR A 82 6.32 1.65 -3.49
C THR A 82 7.37 1.13 -2.50
N GLY A 83 7.03 0.17 -1.64
CA GLY A 83 7.93 -0.34 -0.60
C GLY A 83 8.29 0.67 0.50
N ARG A 84 7.63 1.83 0.56
CA ARG A 84 7.77 2.84 1.63
C ARG A 84 7.43 2.25 3.00
N VAL A 85 6.44 1.38 3.05
CA VAL A 85 6.07 0.59 4.22
C VAL A 85 6.18 -0.88 3.87
N PRO A 86 6.93 -1.69 4.63
CA PRO A 86 6.98 -3.11 4.39
C PRO A 86 5.65 -3.77 4.78
N ILE A 87 5.20 -4.70 3.95
CA ILE A 87 4.09 -5.60 4.22
C ILE A 87 4.46 -6.45 5.45
N PRO A 88 3.57 -6.62 6.45
CA PRO A 88 3.88 -7.44 7.61
C PRO A 88 4.00 -8.92 7.22
N GLY A 89 5.05 -9.62 7.67
CA GLY A 89 5.28 -11.03 7.31
C GLY A 89 4.27 -12.06 7.79
N TRP A 90 3.37 -11.68 8.69
CA TRP A 90 2.33 -12.55 9.22
C TRP A 90 1.03 -12.51 8.39
N VAL A 91 0.92 -11.61 7.41
CA VAL A 91 -0.27 -11.54 6.56
C VAL A 91 -0.30 -12.69 5.56
N ASN A 92 -1.49 -13.11 5.14
CA ASN A 92 -1.64 -14.14 4.12
C ASN A 92 -1.22 -13.57 2.74
N ARG A 93 -0.06 -14.02 2.24
CA ARG A 93 0.50 -13.58 0.94
C ARG A 93 -0.44 -13.86 -0.24
N GLU A 94 -1.19 -14.96 -0.20
CA GLU A 94 -2.10 -15.36 -1.28
C GLU A 94 -3.34 -14.46 -1.38
N ALA A 95 -3.63 -13.70 -0.32
CA ALA A 95 -4.71 -12.72 -0.31
C ALA A 95 -4.26 -11.35 -0.80
N ILE A 96 -2.95 -11.12 -0.98
CA ILE A 96 -2.42 -9.87 -1.51
C ILE A 96 -2.76 -9.82 -2.99
N ASP A 97 -3.24 -8.66 -3.45
CA ASP A 97 -3.53 -8.43 -4.84
C ASP A 97 -2.28 -8.69 -5.69
N PRO A 98 -2.31 -9.65 -6.64
CA PRO A 98 -1.15 -10.01 -7.45
C PRO A 98 -0.65 -8.85 -8.32
N GLN A 99 -1.46 -7.80 -8.51
CA GLN A 99 -1.07 -6.61 -9.26
C GLN A 99 -0.36 -5.55 -8.42
N LEU A 100 -0.06 -5.82 -7.15
CA LEU A 100 0.63 -4.88 -6.26
C LEU A 100 2.03 -4.57 -6.80
N GLY A 101 2.29 -3.29 -7.10
CA GLY A 101 3.62 -2.84 -7.53
C GLY A 101 3.88 -2.90 -9.04
N LEU A 102 3.02 -3.53 -9.85
CA LEU A 102 3.30 -3.79 -11.28
C LEU A 102 3.53 -2.55 -12.16
N HIS A 103 3.04 -1.38 -11.75
CA HIS A 103 3.07 -0.15 -12.54
C HIS A 103 3.76 1.01 -11.81
N VAL A 104 4.59 0.67 -10.83
CA VAL A 104 5.50 1.60 -10.17
C VAL A 104 6.93 1.17 -10.40
N SER A 105 7.86 2.12 -10.45
CA SER A 105 9.29 1.86 -10.67
C SER A 105 9.96 1.24 -9.44
N ALA A 106 9.35 1.38 -8.27
CA ALA A 106 9.83 0.84 -7.01
C ALA A 106 9.18 -0.50 -6.70
N ASP A 107 9.89 -1.36 -5.96
CA ASP A 107 9.39 -2.68 -5.62
C ASP A 107 8.68 -2.72 -4.25
N PRO A 108 7.54 -3.43 -4.13
CA PRO A 108 6.92 -3.69 -2.84
C PRO A 108 7.86 -4.51 -1.96
N ARG A 109 7.75 -4.34 -0.64
CA ARG A 109 8.63 -4.98 0.35
C ARG A 109 7.84 -5.75 1.38
N ILE A 110 8.37 -6.86 1.88
CA ILE A 110 7.77 -7.67 2.93
C ILE A 110 8.76 -7.90 4.08
N ARG A 111 8.26 -7.85 5.31
CA ARG A 111 9.02 -8.13 6.52
C ARG A 111 9.05 -9.64 6.76
N THR A 112 10.21 -10.26 6.82
CA THR A 112 10.39 -11.69 7.09
C THR A 112 11.13 -11.91 8.41
N THR A 113 11.32 -13.16 8.81
CA THR A 113 12.13 -13.51 10.01
C THR A 113 13.57 -13.01 9.90
N THR A 114 14.09 -12.89 8.69
CA THR A 114 15.51 -12.56 8.43
C THR A 114 15.72 -11.07 8.14
N GLY A 115 14.67 -10.31 7.83
CA GLY A 115 14.80 -8.88 7.53
C GLY A 115 13.64 -8.33 6.73
N ILE A 116 13.92 -7.36 5.86
CA ILE A 116 12.97 -6.83 4.88
C ILE A 116 13.48 -7.22 3.49
N GLU A 117 12.63 -7.87 2.72
CA GLU A 117 12.94 -8.42 1.40
C GLU A 117 11.98 -7.83 0.36
N VAL A 118 12.31 -7.93 -0.92
CA VAL A 118 11.40 -7.55 -2.02
C VAL A 118 10.24 -8.55 -2.06
N PHE A 119 9.02 -8.06 -2.19
CA PHE A 119 7.84 -8.90 -2.36
C PHE A 119 7.75 -9.31 -3.82
N GLU A 120 8.19 -10.52 -4.12
CA GLU A 120 8.08 -11.14 -5.43
C GLU A 120 6.75 -11.92 -5.49
N ASP A 121 5.92 -11.66 -6.50
CA ASP A 121 4.78 -12.51 -6.83
C ASP A 121 5.35 -13.83 -7.36
N GLY A 122 5.17 -14.90 -6.58
CA GLY A 122 5.66 -16.22 -6.95
C GLY A 122 4.93 -16.74 -8.18
N GLU A 123 5.68 -16.92 -9.27
CA GLU A 123 5.25 -17.60 -10.50
C GLU A 123 4.72 -19.02 -10.25
#